data_AF-A0A3B4B392-F1
#
_entry.id   AF-A0A3B4B392-F1
#
_cell.length_a   1.000
_cell.length_b   1.000
_cell.length_c   1.000
_cell.angle_alpha   90.00
_cell.angle_beta   90.00
_cell.angle_gamma   90.00
#
_symmetry.space_group_name_H-M   'P 1'
#
loop_
_entity.id
_entity.type
_entity.pdbx_description
1 polymer ?
#
loop_
_entity_poly.entity_id
_entity_poly.type
_entity_poly.pdbx_seq_one_letter_code
_entity_poly.pdbx_strand_id
1 'polypeptide(L)'
;MAKSDVTNYFRRTSLPWMICITLSMGFFTCTVYAPEVIPYDKLGPFGTFTRYLVDNHPDILYKGWWAASGIHVFEALYSQKVCSNKGIHGLNARLLWFGQTLLFGFASLGLLLKFDPKRPKHH
;
A
#
# COMPACT_ATOMS: atom_id res chain seq x y z
N MET A 1 -12.03 18.62 -17.74
CA MET A 1 -12.68 17.58 -16.92
C MET A 1 -11.71 16.71 -16.11
N ALA A 2 -10.64 16.15 -16.70
CA ALA A 2 -9.70 15.27 -15.97
C ALA A 2 -9.06 15.92 -14.71
N LYS A 3 -8.63 17.19 -14.82
CA LYS A 3 -7.97 17.90 -13.72
C LYS A 3 -8.92 18.23 -12.56
N SER A 4 -10.18 18.57 -12.84
CA SER A 4 -11.20 18.87 -11.82
C SER A 4 -11.65 17.61 -11.08
N ASP A 5 -11.71 16.46 -11.77
CA ASP A 5 -12.02 15.16 -11.17
C ASP A 5 -10.96 14.77 -10.12
N VAL A 6 -9.68 14.83 -10.47
CA VAL A 6 -8.58 14.51 -9.55
C VAL A 6 -8.54 15.46 -8.34
N THR A 7 -8.63 16.78 -8.56
CA THR A 7 -8.59 17.76 -7.48
C THR A 7 -9.72 17.58 -6.46
N ASN A 8 -10.91 17.17 -6.92
CA ASN A 8 -12.09 17.05 -6.05
C ASN A 8 -12.21 15.69 -5.39
N TYR A 9 -11.70 14.62 -6.01
CA TYR A 9 -12.01 13.24 -5.61
C TYR A 9 -10.80 12.39 -5.24
N PHE A 10 -9.57 12.90 -5.35
CA PHE A 10 -8.38 12.17 -4.93
C PHE A 10 -7.64 12.89 -3.79
N ARG A 11 -7.17 12.11 -2.82
CA ARG A 11 -6.32 12.61 -1.74
C ARG A 11 -5.14 11.69 -1.52
N ARG A 12 -3.95 12.28 -1.45
CA ARG A 12 -2.72 11.53 -1.25
C ARG A 12 -2.63 10.97 0.18
N THR A 13 -2.18 9.73 0.32
CA THR A 13 -1.74 9.15 1.60
C THR A 13 -0.66 10.03 2.24
N SER A 14 -0.57 10.03 3.58
CA SER A 14 0.44 10.82 4.27
C SER A 14 1.85 10.30 3.98
N LEU A 15 2.82 11.21 3.91
CA LEU A 15 4.22 10.87 3.61
C LEU A 15 4.82 9.85 4.59
N PRO A 16 4.60 9.94 5.92
CA PRO A 16 5.12 8.94 6.84
C PRO A 16 4.63 7.53 6.51
N TRP A 17 3.35 7.36 6.20
CA TRP A 17 2.79 6.07 5.81
C TRP A 17 3.37 5.56 4.49
N MET A 18 3.51 6.44 3.49
CA MET A 18 4.12 6.06 2.21
C MET A 18 5.55 5.56 2.39
N ILE A 19 6.37 6.26 3.19
CA ILE A 19 7.76 5.88 3.46
C ILE A 19 7.80 4.56 4.23
N CYS A 20 7.06 4.44 5.33
CA CYS A 20 7.07 3.23 6.15
C CYS A 20 6.70 1.98 5.34
N ILE A 21 5.62 2.04 4.54
CA ILE A 21 5.15 0.88 3.77
C ILE A 21 6.12 0.55 2.63
N THR A 22 6.64 1.57 1.93
CA THR A 22 7.62 1.37 0.85
C THR A 22 8.88 0.70 1.39
N LEU A 23 9.43 1.20 2.50
CA LEU A 23 10.62 0.61 3.12
C LEU A 23 10.35 -0.79 3.66
N SER A 24 9.18 -1.03 4.25
CA SER A 24 8.81 -2.35 4.78
C SER A 24 8.66 -3.39 3.66
N MET A 25 7.93 -3.08 2.60
CA MET A 25 7.76 -3.99 1.45
C MET A 25 9.06 -4.17 0.67
N GLY A 26 9.87 -3.11 0.51
CA GLY A 26 11.19 -3.20 -0.10
C GLY A 26 12.13 -4.08 0.70
N PHE A 27 12.22 -3.85 2.01
CA PHE A 27 13.03 -4.68 2.91
C PHE A 27 12.57 -6.14 2.91
N PHE A 28 11.26 -6.40 2.95
CA PHE A 28 10.74 -7.77 2.91
C PHE A 28 11.03 -8.45 1.56
N THR A 29 10.92 -7.72 0.45
CA THR A 29 11.29 -8.22 -0.89
C THR A 29 12.78 -8.57 -0.95
N CYS A 30 13.66 -7.69 -0.48
CA CYS A 30 15.09 -8.01 -0.41
C CYS A 30 15.35 -9.21 0.50
N THR A 31 14.68 -9.29 1.66
CA THR A 31 14.82 -10.43 2.58
C THR A 31 14.43 -11.76 1.94
N VAL A 32 13.44 -11.78 1.05
CA VAL A 32 12.96 -13.01 0.38
C VAL A 32 13.77 -13.37 -0.85
N TYR A 33 14.12 -12.38 -1.69
CA TYR A 33 14.65 -12.63 -3.04
C TYR A 33 16.13 -12.27 -3.22
N ALA A 34 16.70 -11.47 -2.33
CA ALA A 34 18.10 -11.05 -2.36
C ALA A 34 18.65 -10.86 -0.93
N PRO A 35 18.55 -11.86 -0.03
CA PRO A 35 18.91 -11.71 1.38
C PRO A 35 20.37 -11.27 1.59
N GLU A 36 21.27 -11.61 0.67
CA GLU A 36 22.69 -11.24 0.67
C GLU A 36 22.95 -9.73 0.64
N VAL A 37 21.99 -8.92 0.17
CA VAL A 37 22.14 -7.45 0.14
C VAL A 37 21.82 -6.80 1.48
N ILE A 38 21.21 -7.54 2.41
CA ILE A 38 20.80 -7.03 3.72
C ILE A 38 22.02 -7.01 4.66
N PRO A 39 22.41 -5.84 5.21
CA PRO A 39 23.54 -5.74 6.13
C PRO A 39 23.12 -6.14 7.55
N TYR A 40 22.81 -7.42 7.77
CA TYR A 40 22.27 -7.91 9.05
C TYR A 40 23.11 -7.47 10.27
N ASP A 41 24.43 -7.47 10.15
CA ASP A 41 25.33 -7.11 11.26
C ASP A 41 25.22 -5.63 11.68
N LYS A 42 24.70 -4.76 10.80
CA LYS A 42 24.46 -3.34 11.09
C LYS A 42 23.07 -3.07 11.68
N LEU A 43 22.16 -4.05 11.65
CA LEU A 43 20.78 -3.92 12.11
C LEU A 43 20.60 -4.37 13.58
N GLY A 44 21.68 -4.77 14.25
CA GLY A 44 21.65 -5.20 15.65
C GLY A 44 20.70 -6.40 15.87
N PRO A 45 19.92 -6.42 16.97
CA PRO A 45 19.01 -7.53 17.27
C PRO A 45 18.01 -7.84 16.15
N PHE A 46 17.53 -6.81 15.44
CA PHE A 46 16.61 -7.00 14.31
C PHE A 46 17.28 -7.71 13.13
N GLY A 47 18.57 -7.43 12.90
CA GLY A 47 19.38 -8.15 11.91
C GLY A 47 19.54 -9.62 12.25
N THR A 48 19.89 -9.94 13.49
CA THR A 48 19.99 -11.33 13.98
C THR A 48 18.67 -12.08 13.82
N PHE A 49 17.55 -11.45 14.19
CA PHE A 49 16.22 -12.03 14.02
C PHE A 49 15.89 -12.29 12.55
N THR A 50 16.13 -11.31 11.67
CA THR A 50 15.85 -11.47 10.23
C THR A 50 16.72 -12.55 9.61
N ARG A 51 18.02 -12.61 9.96
CA ARG A 51 18.93 -13.68 9.52
C ARG A 51 18.42 -15.05 9.98
N TYR A 52 17.99 -15.18 11.23
CA TYR A 52 17.39 -16.41 11.74
C TYR A 52 16.18 -16.85 10.90
N LEU A 53 15.28 -15.92 10.54
CA LEU A 53 14.13 -16.23 9.69
C LEU A 53 14.54 -16.67 8.29
N VAL A 54 15.54 -16.03 7.69
CA VAL A 54 16.05 -16.40 6.36
C VAL A 54 16.67 -17.80 6.39
N ASP A 55 17.49 -18.09 7.39
CA ASP A 55 18.24 -19.34 7.47
C ASP A 55 17.35 -20.53 7.86
N ASN A 56 16.32 -20.31 8.69
CA ASN A 56 15.53 -21.40 9.30
C ASN A 56 14.08 -21.45 8.81
N HIS A 57 13.53 -20.36 8.29
CA HIS A 57 12.13 -20.23 7.91
C HIS A 57 11.89 -19.55 6.53
N PRO A 58 12.66 -19.87 5.48
CA PRO A 58 12.53 -19.22 4.17
C PRO A 58 11.14 -19.41 3.54
N ASP A 59 10.53 -20.59 3.72
CA ASP A 59 9.17 -20.87 3.23
C ASP A 59 8.11 -19.97 3.87
N ILE A 60 8.29 -19.63 5.15
CA ILE A 60 7.37 -18.73 5.86
C ILE A 60 7.52 -17.32 5.31
N LEU A 61 8.75 -16.86 5.08
CA LEU A 61 9.02 -15.55 4.47
C LEU A 61 8.41 -15.44 3.07
N TYR A 62 8.60 -16.46 2.23
CA TYR A 62 8.04 -16.50 0.88
C TYR A 62 6.50 -16.44 0.88
N LYS A 63 5.86 -17.30 1.69
CA LYS A 63 4.39 -17.30 1.83
C LYS A 63 3.88 -15.98 2.41
N GLY A 64 4.59 -15.42 3.40
CA GLY A 64 4.26 -14.14 4.01
C GLY A 64 4.33 -12.98 3.01
N TRP A 65 5.33 -12.98 2.14
CA TRP A 65 5.47 -11.96 1.10
C TRP A 65 4.35 -12.03 0.07
N TRP A 66 3.98 -13.24 -0.37
CA TRP A 66 2.82 -13.44 -1.23
C TRP A 66 1.51 -13.06 -0.56
N ALA A 67 1.34 -13.38 0.73
CA ALA A 67 0.17 -12.98 1.49
C ALA A 67 0.06 -11.45 1.60
N ALA A 68 1.14 -10.75 1.95
CA ALA A 68 1.18 -9.29 2.02
C ALA A 68 0.86 -8.65 0.65
N SER A 69 1.46 -9.16 -0.42
CA SER A 69 1.19 -8.71 -1.79
C SER A 69 -0.26 -8.95 -2.20
N GLY A 70 -0.81 -10.11 -1.85
CA GLY A 70 -2.21 -10.46 -2.09
C GLY A 70 -3.19 -9.54 -1.35
N ILE A 71 -2.89 -9.16 -0.11
CA ILE A 71 -3.68 -8.18 0.65
C ILE A 71 -3.69 -6.83 -0.06
N HIS A 72 -2.54 -6.32 -0.49
CA HIS A 72 -2.47 -5.05 -1.23
C HIS A 72 -3.29 -5.08 -2.52
N VAL A 73 -3.24 -6.18 -3.28
CA VAL A 73 -4.06 -6.37 -4.49
C VAL A 73 -5.55 -6.39 -4.14
N PHE A 74 -5.94 -7.13 -3.10
CA PHE A 74 -7.32 -7.18 -2.64
C PHE A 74 -7.84 -5.80 -2.21
N GLU A 75 -7.06 -5.06 -1.42
CA GLU A 75 -7.40 -3.70 -1.00
C GLU A 75 -7.52 -2.74 -2.19
N ALA A 76 -6.63 -2.86 -3.18
CA ALA A 76 -6.67 -2.05 -4.40
C ALA A 76 -7.96 -2.32 -5.19
N LEU A 77 -8.35 -3.58 -5.37
CA LEU A 77 -9.61 -3.94 -6.01
C LEU A 77 -10.81 -3.42 -5.20
N TYR A 78 -10.78 -3.59 -3.88
CA TYR A 78 -11.84 -3.11 -3.00
C TYR A 78 -11.99 -1.58 -3.04
N SER A 79 -10.88 -0.83 -3.19
CA SER A 79 -10.90 0.63 -3.35
C SER A 79 -11.77 1.07 -4.52
N GLN A 80 -11.84 0.29 -5.60
CA GLN A 80 -12.71 0.60 -6.74
C GLN A 80 -14.19 0.51 -6.38
N LYS A 81 -14.56 -0.49 -5.60
CA LYS A 81 -15.93 -0.63 -5.08
C LYS A 81 -16.27 0.52 -4.15
N VAL A 82 -15.35 0.91 -3.26
CA VAL A 82 -15.54 2.04 -2.35
C VAL A 82 -15.68 3.36 -3.11
N CYS A 83 -14.85 3.63 -4.12
CA CYS A 83 -15.00 4.79 -4.99
C CYS A 83 -16.39 4.84 -5.65
N SER A 84 -16.84 3.72 -6.22
CA SER A 84 -18.16 3.64 -6.86
C SER A 84 -19.29 3.89 -5.86
N ASN A 85 -19.21 3.32 -4.66
CA ASN A 85 -20.22 3.52 -3.60
C ASN A 85 -20.26 4.97 -3.11
N LYS A 86 -19.15 5.69 -3.19
CA LYS A 86 -19.03 7.12 -2.84
C LYS A 86 -19.34 8.06 -4.02
N GLY A 87 -19.79 7.55 -5.17
CA GLY A 87 -20.13 8.35 -6.35
C GLY A 87 -18.92 8.92 -7.11
N ILE A 88 -17.71 8.40 -6.87
CA ILE A 88 -16.50 8.77 -7.59
C ILE A 88 -16.46 7.96 -8.89
N HIS A 89 -17.02 8.51 -9.98
CA HIS A 89 -17.10 7.85 -11.28
C HIS A 89 -15.96 8.20 -12.25
N GLY A 90 -15.19 9.25 -11.95
CA GLY A 90 -14.08 9.68 -12.79
C GLY A 90 -12.97 8.64 -12.86
N LEU A 91 -12.59 8.26 -14.08
CA LEU A 91 -11.58 7.22 -14.32
C LEU A 91 -10.23 7.58 -13.69
N ASN A 92 -9.82 8.84 -13.78
CA ASN A 92 -8.51 9.28 -13.27
C ASN A 92 -8.44 9.21 -11.74
N ALA A 93 -9.44 9.75 -11.04
CA ALA A 93 -9.48 9.67 -9.58
C ALA A 93 -9.52 8.20 -9.10
N ARG A 94 -10.29 7.35 -9.77
CA ARG A 94 -10.36 5.91 -9.46
C ARG A 94 -9.05 5.18 -9.70
N LEU A 95 -8.35 5.45 -10.81
CA LEU A 95 -7.03 4.85 -11.09
C LEU A 95 -5.97 5.31 -10.08
N LEU A 96 -6.02 6.58 -9.66
CA LEU A 96 -5.13 7.08 -8.61
C LEU A 96 -5.41 6.41 -7.25
N TRP A 97 -6.69 6.23 -6.87
CA TRP A 97 -7.04 5.48 -5.67
C TRP A 97 -6.64 4.01 -5.75
N PHE A 98 -6.78 3.38 -6.91
CA PHE A 98 -6.33 2.02 -7.16
C PHE A 98 -4.82 1.91 -6.96
N GLY A 99 -4.04 2.72 -7.69
CA GLY A 99 -2.58 2.68 -7.66
C GLY A 99 -2.02 3.03 -6.28
N GLN A 100 -2.57 4.05 -5.63
CA GLN A 100 -2.17 4.41 -4.27
C GLN A 100 -2.48 3.30 -3.26
N THR A 101 -3.64 2.63 -3.39
CA THR A 101 -4.00 1.51 -2.51
C THR A 101 -3.21 0.26 -2.80
N LEU A 102 -2.84 0.00 -4.06
CA LEU A 102 -1.95 -1.10 -4.39
C LEU A 102 -0.56 -0.91 -3.75
N LEU A 103 -0.05 0.32 -3.73
CA LEU A 103 1.28 0.63 -3.17
C LEU A 103 1.27 0.73 -1.64
N PHE A 104 0.24 1.35 -1.06
CA PHE A 104 0.22 1.72 0.36
C PHE A 104 -0.90 1.04 1.16
N GLY A 105 -1.58 0.06 0.57
CA GLY A 105 -2.55 -0.81 1.22
C GLY A 105 -3.56 -0.08 2.10
N PHE A 106 -3.73 -0.61 3.32
CA PHE A 106 -4.64 -0.10 4.34
C PHE A 106 -4.49 1.40 4.64
N ALA A 107 -3.29 1.99 4.50
CA ALA A 107 -3.11 3.42 4.77
C ALA A 107 -3.84 4.28 3.72
N SER A 108 -3.82 3.86 2.46
CA SER A 108 -4.60 4.49 1.38
C SER A 108 -6.08 4.13 1.48
N LEU A 109 -6.40 2.85 1.69
CA LEU A 109 -7.80 2.41 1.79
C LEU A 109 -8.52 3.07 2.97
N GLY A 110 -7.87 3.14 4.13
CA GLY A 110 -8.39 3.83 5.31
C GLY A 110 -8.62 5.32 5.08
N LEU A 111 -7.74 5.98 4.30
CA LEU A 111 -7.96 7.35 3.87
C LEU A 111 -9.19 7.46 2.96
N LEU A 112 -9.33 6.57 1.97
CA LEU A 112 -10.48 6.54 1.07
C LEU A 112 -11.80 6.27 1.82
N LEU A 113 -11.81 5.37 2.80
CA LEU A 113 -12.99 5.07 3.60
C LEU A 113 -13.49 6.30 4.37
N LYS A 114 -12.56 7.07 4.95
CA LYS A 114 -12.85 8.33 5.66
C LYS A 114 -13.11 9.51 4.72
N PHE A 115 -12.68 9.42 3.47
CA PHE A 115 -12.86 10.47 2.49
C PHE A 115 -14.35 10.63 2.16
N ASP A 116 -14.90 11.81 2.39
CA ASP A 116 -16.24 12.18 1.98
C ASP A 116 -16.13 13.10 0.75
N PRO A 117 -16.49 12.62 -0.46
CA PRO A 117 -16.54 13.47 -1.63
C PRO A 117 -17.68 14.47 -1.43
N LYS A 118 -17.33 15.72 -1.09
CA LYS A 118 -18.30 16.82 -0.90
C LYS A 118 -19.35 16.76 -2.02
N ARG A 119 -20.62 16.46 -1.67
CA ARG A 119 -21.75 16.68 -2.57
C ARG A 119 -21.67 18.15 -3.00
N PRO A 120 -21.61 18.48 -4.30
CA PRO A 120 -21.79 19.87 -4.70
C PRO A 120 -23.10 20.34 -4.08
N LYS A 121 -23.06 21.41 -3.29
CA LYS A 121 -24.29 22.08 -2.86
C LYS A 121 -25.00 22.47 -4.15
N HIS A 122 -26.13 21.85 -4.43
CA HIS A 122 -27.08 22.39 -5.40
C HIS A 122 -27.52 23.74 -4.82
N HIS A 123 -26.97 24.81 -5.39
CA HIS A 123 -27.52 26.16 -5.24
C HIS A 123 -28.57 26.35 -6.32
#